data_AF-A0A3B8JDL8-F1
#
_entry.id   AF-A0A3B8JDL8-F1
#
_cell.length_a   1.000
_cell.length_b   1.000
_cell.length_c   1.000
_cell.angle_alpha   90.00
_cell.angle_beta   90.00
_cell.angle_gamma   90.00
#
_symmetry.space_group_name_H-M   'P 1'
#
loop_
_entity.id
_entity.type
_entity.pdbx_description
1 polymer ?
#
loop_
_entity_poly.entity_id
_entity_poly.type
_entity_poly.pdbx_seq_one_letter_code
_entity_poly.pdbx_strand_id
1 'polypeptide(L)' 'GLGLDIVKKIIEKHHGKIEVKSVPGQTQFTIYLPMNLKEKTP' A
#
# COMPACT_ATOMS: atom_id res chain seq x y z
N GLY A 1 -7.29 15.28 3.74
CA GLY A 1 -6.74 15.70 2.44
C GLY A 1 -7.15 14.70 1.37
N LEU A 2 -7.32 15.15 0.12
CA LEU A 2 -7.85 14.32 -0.98
C LEU A 2 -6.89 13.19 -1.40
N GLY A 3 -5.57 13.40 -1.32
CA GLY A 3 -4.58 12.45 -1.81
C GLY A 3 -4.61 11.08 -1.13
N LEU A 4 -4.67 11.03 0.21
CA LEU A 4 -4.63 9.77 0.95
C LEU A 4 -5.90 8.93 0.74
N ASP A 5 -7.06 9.57 0.54
CA ASP A 5 -8.31 8.88 0.22
C ASP A 5 -8.23 8.18 -1.15
N ILE A 6 -7.68 8.87 -2.16
CA ILE A 6 -7.44 8.28 -3.48
C ILE A 6 -6.46 7.10 -3.38
N VAL A 7 -5.34 7.28 -2.67
CA VAL A 7 -4.34 6.22 -2.46
C VAL A 7 -4.97 5.01 -1.77
N LYS A 8 -5.77 5.22 -0.71
CA LYS A 8 -6.47 4.14 0.00
C LYS A 8 -7.38 3.34 -0.93
N LYS A 9 -8.20 4.03 -1.74
CA LYS A 9 -9.07 3.41 -2.75
C LYS A 9 -8.30 2.58 -3.78
N ILE A 10 -7.13 3.06 -4.22
CA ILE A 10 -6.27 2.31 -5.15
C ILE A 10 -5.76 1.04 -4.47
N ILE A 11 -5.26 1.13 -3.24
CA ILE A 11 -4.72 -0.02 -2.49
C ILE A 11 -5.81 -1.07 -2.27
N GLU A 12 -7.02 -0.66 -1.87
CA GLU A 12 -8.17 -1.56 -1.68
C GLU A 12 -8.56 -2.29 -2.97
N LYS A 13 -8.57 -1.59 -4.12
CA LYS A 13 -8.84 -2.20 -5.44
C LYS A 13 -7.82 -3.28 -5.82
N HIS A 14 -6.60 -3.21 -5.30
CA HIS A 14 -5.55 -4.21 -5.52
C HIS A 14 -5.50 -5.25 -4.40
N HIS A 15 -6.50 -5.29 -3.51
CA HIS A 15 -6.52 -6.15 -2.32
C HIS A 15 -5.27 -6.00 -1.44
N GLY A 16 -4.70 -4.79 -1.43
CA GLY A 16 -3.55 -4.44 -0.61
C GLY A 16 -3.94 -3.90 0.76
N LYS A 17 -2.93 -3.56 1.55
CA LYS A 17 -3.07 -2.87 2.85
C LYS A 17 -2.10 -1.71 2.97
N ILE A 18 -2.47 -0.71 3.77
CA ILE A 18 -1.62 0.43 4.14
C ILE A 18 -1.45 0.49 5.65
N GLU A 19 -0.22 0.71 6.11
CA GLU A 19 0.14 0.94 7.51
C GLU A 19 0.81 2.31 7.63
N VAL A 20 0.53 3.03 8.73
CA VAL A 20 1.07 4.36 8.98
C VAL A 20 1.81 4.35 10.32
N LYS A 21 3.04 4.85 10.30
CA LYS A 21 3.82 5.15 11.51
C LYS A 21 4.21 6.62 11.44
N SER A 22 3.86 7.40 12.46
CA SER A 22 4.11 8.84 12.49
C SER A 22 4.64 9.24 13.86
N VAL A 23 5.73 10.01 13.83
CA VAL A 23 6.30 10.74 14.96
C VAL A 23 6.52 12.19 14.51
N PRO A 24 6.63 13.18 15.42
CA PRO A 24 6.91 14.55 15.02
C PRO A 24 8.15 14.64 14.12
N GLY A 25 8.02 15.30 12.96
CA GLY A 25 9.09 15.44 11.97
C GLY A 25 9.29 14.25 11.02
N GLN A 26 8.60 13.11 11.24
CA GLN A 26 8.73 11.94 10.38
C GLN A 26 7.42 11.14 10.28
N THR A 27 6.88 11.05 9.08
CA THR A 27 5.74 10.18 8.78
C THR A 27 6.12 9.18 7.70
N GLN A 28 5.86 7.90 7.97
CA GLN A 28 6.08 6.81 7.04
C GLN A 28 4.76 6.09 6.74
N PHE A 29 4.50 5.90 5.46
CA PHE A 29 3.44 5.04 4.93
C PHE A 29 4.07 3.78 4.36
N THR A 30 3.56 2.61 4.74
CA THR A 30 4.01 1.31 4.22
C THR A 30 2.85 0.65 3.48
N ILE A 31 3.06 0.31 2.21
CA ILE A 31 2.03 -0.26 1.33
C ILE A 31 2.41 -1.70 1.05
N TYR A 32 1.46 -2.62 1.21
CA TYR A 32 1.63 -4.02 0.88
C TYR A 32 0.62 -4.39 -0.20
N LEU A 33 1.10 -4.98 -1.29
CA LEU A 33 0.27 -5.44 -2.41
C LEU A 33 0.48 -6.96 -2.57
N PRO A 34 -0.59 -7.73 -2.83
CA PRO A 34 -0.46 -9.13 -3.19
C PRO A 34 0.40 -9.28 -4.45
N MET A 35 1.37 -10.18 -4.41
CA MET A 35 2.15 -10.56 -5.59
C MET A 35 1.66 -11.91 -6.08
N ASN A 36 1.16 -11.96 -7.30
CA ASN A 36 0.91 -13.22 -7.98
C ASN A 36 2.26 -13.80 -8.41
N LEU A 37 2.82 -14.68 -7.58
CA LEU A 37 3.94 -15.53 -7.94
C LEU A 37 3.43 -16.57 -8.95
N LYS A 38 3.22 -16.16 -10.21
CA LYS A 38 3.21 -17.15 -11.29
C LYS A 38 4.65 -17.62 -11.42
N GLU A 39 4.88 -18.87 -11.03
CA GLU A 39 6.16 -19.53 -11.15
C GLU A 39 6.69 -19.33 -12.57
N LYS A 40 7.98 -18.98 -12.67
CA LYS A 40 8.71 -19.13 -13.93
C LYS A 40 8.75 -20.63 -14.19
N THR A 41 7.86 -21.15 -15.01
CA THR A 41 8.08 -22.44 -15.66
C THR A 41 9.43 -22.36 -16.37
N PRO A 42 10.34 -23.33 -16.17
CA PRO A 42 11.67 -23.31 -16.80
C PRO A 42 11.62 -23.20 -18.32
#